data_AF-A0A7G7ZCK1-F1
#
_entry.id   AF-A0A7G7ZCK1-F1
#
_cell.length_a   1.000
_cell.length_b   1.000
_cell.length_c   1.000
_cell.angle_alpha   90.00
_cell.angle_beta   90.00
_cell.angle_gamma   90.00
#
_symmetry.space_group_name_H-M   'P 1'
#
loop_
_entity.id
_entity.type
_entity.pdbx_description
1 polymer ?
#
loop_
_entity_poly.entity_id
_entity_poly.type
_entity_poly.pdbx_seq_one_letter_code
_entity_poly.pdbx_strand_id
1 'polypeptide(L)' 'MATQHQRCRGLDVVRYSTSQLSEQLGSGFELLSEHLEVHETPVGRRQQFLYTHFRDSR' A
#
# COMPACT_ATOMS: atom_id res chain seq x y z
N MET A 1 10.39 -1.71 19.06
CA MET A 1 9.28 -1.14 18.27
C MET A 1 9.89 -0.41 17.08
N ALA A 2 9.67 -0.88 15.85
CA ALA A 2 10.31 -0.30 14.68
C ALA A 2 9.68 1.06 14.33
N THR A 3 10.42 2.15 14.55
CA THR A 3 9.95 3.50 14.23
C THR A 3 9.88 3.67 12.71
N GLN A 4 8.66 3.63 12.19
CA GLN A 4 8.38 3.87 10.79
C GLN A 4 8.66 5.34 10.44
N HIS A 5 9.50 5.59 9.44
CA HIS A 5 9.84 6.96 9.03
C HIS A 5 8.63 7.64 8.38
N GLN A 6 8.23 8.79 8.94
CA GLN A 6 7.06 9.56 8.51
C GLN A 6 7.35 10.53 7.37
N ARG A 7 8.63 10.79 7.06
CA ARG A 7 9.05 11.63 5.93
C ARG A 7 10.19 11.00 5.14
N CYS A 8 10.17 11.21 3.82
CA CYS A 8 11.24 10.84 2.90
C CYS A 8 11.55 12.03 1.99
N ARG A 9 12.81 12.49 1.94
CA ARG A 9 13.24 13.64 1.12
C ARG A 9 12.38 14.92 1.29
N GLY A 10 11.88 15.15 2.50
CA GLY A 10 11.07 16.33 2.83
C GLY A 10 9.56 16.18 2.58
N LEU A 11 9.12 15.06 2.01
CA LEU A 11 7.71 14.75 1.77
C LEU A 11 7.18 13.79 2.84
N ASP A 12 5.90 13.91 3.16
CA ASP A 12 5.22 12.99 4.07
C ASP A 12 5.06 11.62 3.41
N VAL A 13 5.37 10.58 4.17
CA VAL A 13 5.19 9.18 3.76
C VAL A 13 3.76 8.78 4.07
N VAL A 14 2.97 8.53 3.03
CA VAL A 14 1.62 8.00 3.15
C VAL A 14 1.63 6.48 2.98
N ARG A 15 0.92 5.78 3.85
CA ARG A 15 0.73 4.32 3.78
C ARG A 15 -0.71 4.06 3.41
N TYR A 16 -0.95 3.95 2.11
CA TYR A 16 -2.29 3.74 1.62
C TYR A 16 -2.78 2.33 1.97
N SER A 17 -3.98 2.25 2.55
CA SER A 17 -4.84 1.06 2.44
C SER A 17 -5.40 0.94 1.02
N THR A 18 -6.00 -0.21 0.70
CA THR A 18 -6.72 -0.37 -0.57
C THR A 18 -7.80 0.68 -0.75
N SER A 19 -8.59 0.97 0.29
CA SER A 19 -9.65 1.98 0.22
C SER A 19 -9.10 3.36 -0.12
N GLN A 20 -7.99 3.76 0.52
CA GLN A 20 -7.36 5.05 0.22
C GLN A 20 -6.77 5.06 -1.20
N LEU A 21 -6.20 3.95 -1.69
CA LEU A 21 -5.76 3.85 -3.09
C LEU A 21 -6.93 4.01 -4.06
N SER A 22 -8.06 3.33 -3.82
CA SER A 22 -9.26 3.45 -4.64
C SER A 22 -9.80 4.89 -4.67
N GLU A 23 -9.80 5.59 -3.52
CA GLU A 23 -10.18 7.00 -3.43
C GLU A 23 -9.23 7.92 -4.22
N GLN A 24 -7.91 7.69 -4.13
CA GLN A 24 -6.92 8.49 -4.86
C GLN A 24 -6.97 8.26 -6.38
N LEU A 25 -7.20 7.01 -6.81
CA LEU A 25 -7.32 6.67 -8.23
C LEU A 25 -8.66 7.14 -8.83
N GLY A 26 -9.72 7.15 -8.01
CA GLY A 26 -11.04 7.63 -8.40
C GLY A 26 -11.84 6.63 -9.24
N SER A 27 -13.03 7.05 -9.67
CA SER A 27 -14.03 6.18 -10.31
C SER A 27 -13.65 5.66 -11.71
N GLY A 28 -12.56 6.16 -12.30
CA GLY A 28 -12.02 5.66 -13.57
C GLY A 28 -11.21 4.36 -13.42
N PHE A 29 -11.06 3.85 -12.20
CA PHE A 29 -10.38 2.59 -11.93
C PHE A 29 -11.28 1.68 -11.10
N GLU A 30 -11.37 0.42 -11.51
CA GLU A 30 -12.07 -0.62 -10.79
C GLU A 30 -11.07 -1.54 -10.11
N LEU A 31 -11.21 -1.71 -8.78
CA LEU A 31 -10.44 -2.69 -8.03
C LEU A 31 -10.92 -4.09 -8.39
N LEU A 32 -10.03 -4.88 -9.00
CA LEU A 32 -10.31 -6.27 -9.37
C LEU A 32 -9.94 -7.24 -8.24
N SER A 33 -8.82 -6.99 -7.57
CA SER A 33 -8.37 -7.81 -6.44
C SER A 33 -7.35 -7.10 -5.55
N GLU A 34 -7.24 -7.57 -4.32
CA GLU A 34 -6.20 -7.17 -3.38
C GLU A 34 -5.58 -8.39 -2.70
N HIS A 35 -4.34 -8.24 -2.25
CA HIS A 35 -3.66 -9.24 -1.45
C HIS A 35 -2.71 -8.58 -0.46
N LEU A 36 -2.82 -8.92 0.82
CA LEU A 36 -1.87 -8.50 1.84
C LEU A 36 -0.96 -9.68 2.19
N GLU A 37 0.29 -9.59 1.75
CA GLU A 37 1.32 -10.56 2.12
C GLU A 37 2.04 -10.09 3.39
N VAL A 38 2.30 -11.02 4.30
CA VAL A 38 3.16 -10.77 5.46
C VAL A 38 4.44 -11.55 5.30
N HIS A 39 5.51 -10.84 4.98
CA HIS A 39 6.85 -11.40 4.82
C HIS A 39 7.63 -11.35 6.13
N GLU A 40 8.33 -12.43 6.46
CA GLU A 40 9.32 -12.45 7.54
C GLU A 40 10.71 -12.19 6.97
N THR A 41 11.30 -11.05 7.34
CA THR A 41 12.67 -10.72 6.95
C THR A 41 13.66 -11.73 7.55
N PRO A 42 14.87 -11.89 6.98
CA PRO A 42 15.88 -12.81 7.52
C PRO A 42 16.24 -12.60 9.00
N VAL A 43 16.00 -11.40 9.54
CA VAL A 43 16.21 -11.07 10.96
C VAL A 43 14.94 -11.22 11.82
N GLY A 44 13.93 -11.93 11.32
CA GLY A 44 12.69 -12.27 12.06
C GLY A 44 11.67 -11.14 12.20
N ARG A 45 11.84 -10.01 11.48
CA ARG A 45 10.84 -8.92 11.49
C ARG A 45 9.75 -9.20 10.48
N ARG A 46 8.48 -9.05 10.90
CA ARG A 46 7.32 -9.08 10.00
C ARG A 46 7.18 -7.76 9.25
N GLN A 47 7.00 -7.84 7.93
CA GLN A 47 6.76 -6.72 7.04
C GLN A 47 5.55 -7.01 6.16
N GLN A 48 4.63 -6.05 6.06
CA GLN A 48 3.44 -6.16 5.22
C GLN A 48 3.70 -5.59 3.83
N PHE A 49 3.21 -6.29 2.80
CA PHE A 49 3.18 -5.85 1.41
C PHE A 49 1.74 -5.93 0.91
N LEU A 50 1.16 -4.78 0.56
CA LEU A 50 -0.17 -4.69 -0.04
C LEU A 50 -0.03 -4.67 -1.56
N TYR A 51 -0.65 -5.62 -2.22
CA TYR A 51 -0.81 -5.69 -3.67
C TYR A 51 -2.25 -5.38 -4.03
N THR A 52 -2.46 -4.49 -4.99
CA THR A 52 -3.79 -4.13 -5.50
C THR A 52 -3.77 -4.17 -7.01
N HIS A 53 -4.77 -4.81 -7.61
CA HIS A 53 -4.94 -4.90 -9.04
C HIS A 53 -6.14 -4.06 -9.45
N PHE A 54 -5.86 -2.99 -10.20
CA PHE A 54 -6.87 -2.11 -10.76
C PHE A 54 -6.94 -2.25 -12.28
N ARG A 55 -8.14 -2.11 -12.82
CA ARG A 55 -8.40 -1.98 -14.25
C ARG A 55 -8.86 -0.56 -14.56
N ASP A 56 -8.29 0.06 -15.59
CA ASP A 56 -8.82 1.30 -16.15
C ASP A 56 -10.19 1.02 -16.79
N SER A 57 -11.22 1.73 -16.32
CA SER A 57 -12.62 1.57 -16.76
C SER A 57 -13.08 2.70 -17.68
N ARG A 58 -12.15 3.53 -18.16
CA ARG A 58 -12.42 4.62 -19.11
C ARG A 58 -12.29 4.18 -20.57
#